data_AF-A0A532TLU1-F1
#
_entry.id   AF-A0A532TLU1-F1
#
_cell.length_a   1.000
_cell.length_b   1.000
_cell.length_c   1.000
_cell.angle_alpha   90.00
_cell.angle_beta   90.00
_cell.angle_gamma   90.00
#
_symmetry.space_group_name_H-M   'P 1'
#
loop_
_entity.id
_entity.type
_entity.pdbx_description
1 polymer ?
#
loop_
_entity_poly.entity_id
_entity_poly.type
_entity_poly.pdbx_seq_one_letter_code
_entity_poly.pdbx_strand_id
1 'polypeptide(L)'
;MKEIEDKELKKLSIDNLTHLFMDNINEQNLKLIEGIEFLVQEDFDKFKKNLNYVIETNTEVQIKKKFESKIFKSKLMFSKADRLKLFNKINGIKNIGEFIANKMLLYKAVFPDEQFKHHILSILESLKNISNDLSKAVKLIGSDLSKAHDICEEIKDERRKMRNEEWQLLNRLYNYDMDYISRTFIYLKELIEDIMMLADHIKNFSEYIQFLATKYLIFD
;
A
#
# COMPACT_ATOMS: atom_id res chain seq x y z
N MET A 1 3.60 -16.89 -12.69
CA MET A 1 4.54 -16.17 -11.80
C MET A 1 5.81 -17.00 -11.71
N LYS A 2 7.00 -16.43 -11.93
CA LYS A 2 8.26 -17.18 -11.76
C LYS A 2 8.45 -17.38 -10.26
N GLU A 3 8.41 -18.63 -9.78
CA GLU A 3 8.92 -18.96 -8.46
C GLU A 3 10.37 -18.47 -8.39
N ILE A 4 10.66 -17.52 -7.51
CA ILE A 4 12.03 -17.05 -7.32
C ILE A 4 12.77 -18.21 -6.65
N GLU A 5 13.80 -18.74 -7.32
CA GLU A 5 14.51 -19.90 -6.79
C GLU A 5 15.20 -19.55 -5.45
N ASP A 6 15.11 -20.47 -4.49
CA ASP A 6 15.72 -20.32 -3.14
C ASP A 6 17.23 -19.97 -3.19
N LYS A 7 17.90 -20.41 -4.26
CA LYS A 7 19.32 -20.13 -4.54
C LYS A 7 19.57 -18.68 -4.90
N GLU A 8 18.65 -18.01 -5.59
CA GLU A 8 18.76 -16.61 -5.97
C GLU A 8 18.58 -15.70 -4.74
N LEU A 9 17.55 -15.98 -3.93
CA LEU A 9 17.30 -15.23 -2.68
C LEU A 9 18.47 -15.31 -1.70
N LYS A 10 19.18 -16.44 -1.64
CA LYS A 10 20.37 -16.62 -0.80
C LYS A 10 21.51 -15.68 -1.16
N LYS A 11 21.62 -15.22 -2.41
CA LYS A 11 22.70 -14.33 -2.85
C LYS A 11 22.44 -12.85 -2.53
N LEU A 12 21.18 -12.46 -2.35
CA LEU A 12 20.79 -11.05 -2.16
C LEU A 12 21.23 -10.49 -0.80
N SER A 13 21.71 -9.25 -0.74
CA SER A 13 21.95 -8.55 0.52
C SER A 13 20.64 -8.30 1.29
N ILE A 14 20.74 -7.87 2.55
CA ILE A 14 19.55 -7.50 3.35
C ILE A 14 18.80 -6.32 2.71
N ASP A 15 19.53 -5.35 2.15
CA ASP A 15 18.93 -4.23 1.41
C ASP A 15 18.23 -4.73 0.15
N ASN A 16 18.87 -5.59 -0.65
CA ASN A 16 18.26 -6.13 -1.86
C ASN A 16 17.03 -7.00 -1.56
N LEU A 17 17.03 -7.74 -0.45
CA LEU A 17 15.85 -8.48 0.03
C LEU A 17 14.74 -7.51 0.44
N THR A 18 15.07 -6.39 1.09
CA THR A 18 14.10 -5.37 1.45
C THR A 18 13.50 -4.69 0.22
N HIS A 19 14.33 -4.37 -0.78
CA HIS A 19 13.89 -3.77 -2.04
C HIS A 19 12.98 -4.72 -2.81
N LEU A 20 13.37 -5.99 -2.94
CA LEU A 20 12.56 -7.02 -3.59
C LEU A 20 11.22 -7.24 -2.86
N PHE A 21 11.23 -7.22 -1.52
CA PHE A 21 10.02 -7.31 -0.73
C PHE A 21 9.09 -6.12 -1.00
N MET A 22 9.63 -4.90 -0.95
CA MET A 22 8.88 -3.68 -1.21
C MET A 22 8.33 -3.64 -2.64
N ASP A 23 9.09 -4.11 -3.63
CA ASP A 23 8.65 -4.18 -5.02
C ASP A 23 7.46 -5.12 -5.20
N ASN A 24 7.53 -6.32 -4.63
CA ASN A 24 6.41 -7.25 -4.65
C ASN A 24 5.16 -6.69 -3.95
N ILE A 25 5.33 -6.04 -2.79
CA ILE A 25 4.20 -5.43 -2.07
C ILE A 25 3.64 -4.24 -2.84
N ASN A 26 4.50 -3.42 -3.47
CA ASN A 26 4.04 -2.32 -4.30
C ASN A 26 3.26 -2.83 -5.51
N GLU A 27 3.73 -3.89 -6.17
CA GLU A 27 3.00 -4.52 -7.28
C GLU A 27 1.61 -5.01 -6.85
N GLN A 28 1.52 -5.68 -5.69
CA GLN A 28 0.23 -6.11 -5.13
C GLN A 28 -0.68 -4.91 -4.83
N ASN A 29 -0.16 -3.82 -4.25
CA ASN A 29 -0.95 -2.62 -4.02
C ASN A 29 -1.44 -1.98 -5.32
N LEU A 30 -0.60 -1.90 -6.35
CA LEU A 30 -1.00 -1.40 -7.66
C LEU A 30 -2.10 -2.28 -8.27
N LYS A 31 -2.02 -3.60 -8.10
CA LYS A 31 -3.07 -4.52 -8.55
C LYS A 31 -4.38 -4.34 -7.79
N LEU A 32 -4.32 -4.08 -6.49
CA LEU A 32 -5.50 -3.72 -5.70
C LEU A 32 -6.15 -2.44 -6.25
N ILE A 33 -5.36 -1.38 -6.44
CA ILE A 33 -5.83 -0.08 -6.94
C ILE A 33 -6.46 -0.23 -8.33
N GLU A 34 -5.74 -0.86 -9.27
CA GLU A 34 -6.26 -1.18 -10.62
C GLU A 34 -7.53 -2.05 -10.55
N GLY A 35 -7.60 -2.97 -9.59
CA GLY A 35 -8.82 -3.75 -9.35
C GLY A 35 -10.00 -2.84 -9.04
N ILE A 36 -9.84 -1.90 -8.12
CA ILE A 36 -10.90 -0.94 -7.76
C ILE A 36 -11.24 -0.04 -8.97
N GLU A 37 -10.27 0.37 -9.77
CA GLU A 37 -10.54 1.10 -11.03
C GLU A 37 -11.43 0.29 -11.97
N PHE A 38 -11.16 -1.02 -12.14
CA PHE A 38 -12.02 -1.90 -12.94
C PHE A 38 -13.40 -2.10 -12.34
N LEU A 39 -13.54 -2.10 -11.01
CA LEU A 39 -14.85 -2.10 -10.36
C LEU A 39 -15.64 -0.85 -10.74
N VAL A 40 -15.01 0.33 -10.69
CA VAL A 40 -15.61 1.62 -11.07
C VAL A 40 -16.03 1.65 -12.54
N GLN A 41 -15.24 1.02 -13.42
CA GLN A 41 -15.51 0.87 -14.84
C GLN A 41 -16.47 -0.28 -15.19
N GLU A 42 -16.95 -1.02 -14.18
CA GLU A 42 -17.85 -2.18 -14.34
C GLU A 42 -17.20 -3.36 -15.12
N ASP A 43 -15.87 -3.41 -15.21
CA ASP A 43 -15.09 -4.54 -15.75
C ASP A 43 -14.84 -5.59 -14.65
N PHE A 44 -15.90 -6.33 -14.31
CA PHE A 44 -15.89 -7.28 -13.19
C PHE A 44 -14.89 -8.44 -13.37
N ASP A 45 -14.56 -8.80 -14.60
CA ASP A 45 -13.62 -9.89 -14.88
C ASP A 45 -12.18 -9.46 -14.53
N LYS A 46 -11.77 -8.27 -14.96
CA LYS A 46 -10.46 -7.74 -14.57
C LYS A 46 -10.40 -7.37 -13.09
N PHE A 47 -11.47 -6.82 -12.53
CA PHE A 47 -11.60 -6.59 -11.08
C PHE A 47 -11.28 -7.86 -10.28
N LYS A 48 -11.99 -8.96 -10.56
CA LYS A 48 -11.77 -10.24 -9.86
C LYS A 48 -10.37 -10.78 -10.07
N LYS A 49 -9.86 -10.73 -11.30
CA LYS A 49 -8.52 -11.21 -11.63
C LYS A 49 -7.45 -10.48 -10.81
N ASN A 50 -7.57 -9.16 -10.69
CA ASN A 50 -6.62 -8.35 -9.95
C ASN A 50 -6.71 -8.60 -8.43
N LEU A 51 -7.92 -8.67 -7.86
CA LEU A 51 -8.06 -8.94 -6.42
C LEU A 51 -7.61 -10.34 -6.05
N ASN A 52 -7.90 -11.35 -6.88
CA ASN A 52 -7.39 -12.71 -6.65
C ASN A 52 -5.87 -12.75 -6.72
N TYR A 53 -5.24 -11.98 -7.63
CA TYR A 53 -3.78 -11.87 -7.66
C TYR A 53 -3.21 -11.36 -6.34
N VAL A 54 -3.83 -10.34 -5.73
CA VAL A 54 -3.42 -9.81 -4.42
C VAL A 54 -3.50 -10.87 -3.32
N ILE A 55 -4.55 -11.70 -3.35
CA ILE A 55 -4.81 -12.74 -2.33
C ILE A 55 -3.91 -13.98 -2.53
N GLU A 56 -3.66 -14.38 -3.76
CA GLU A 56 -2.96 -15.64 -4.08
C GLU A 56 -1.43 -15.49 -4.08
N THR A 57 -0.92 -14.26 -4.16
CA THR A 57 0.52 -14.01 -4.17
C THR A 57 1.13 -14.30 -2.80
N ASN A 58 2.10 -15.21 -2.77
CA ASN A 58 2.77 -15.68 -1.53
C ASN A 58 4.31 -15.55 -1.58
N THR A 59 4.84 -14.87 -2.59
CA THR A 59 6.29 -14.69 -2.82
C THR A 59 6.99 -14.03 -1.61
N GLU A 60 6.25 -13.20 -0.89
CA GLU A 60 6.68 -12.44 0.27
C GLU A 60 7.02 -13.33 1.47
N VAL A 61 6.39 -14.51 1.61
CA VAL A 61 6.69 -15.49 2.67
C VAL A 61 8.13 -16.01 2.54
N GLN A 62 8.56 -16.31 1.31
CA GLN A 62 9.90 -16.81 1.05
C GLN A 62 10.95 -15.73 1.32
N ILE A 63 10.68 -14.50 0.87
CA ILE A 63 11.57 -13.35 1.09
C ILE A 63 11.72 -13.06 2.58
N LYS A 64 10.62 -13.08 3.34
CA LYS A 64 10.60 -12.87 4.80
C LYS A 64 11.46 -13.88 5.54
N LYS A 65 11.28 -15.18 5.28
CA LYS A 65 12.08 -16.24 5.91
C LYS A 65 13.58 -16.04 5.66
N LYS A 66 13.96 -15.64 4.44
CA LYS A 66 15.36 -15.37 4.10
C LYS A 66 15.89 -14.12 4.80
N PHE A 67 15.13 -13.03 4.80
CA PHE A 67 15.48 -11.80 5.47
C PHE A 67 15.74 -12.04 6.97
N GLU A 68 14.81 -12.70 7.68
CA GLU A 68 14.93 -13.01 9.11
C GLU A 68 16.16 -13.88 9.41
N SER A 69 16.46 -14.86 8.55
CA SER A 69 17.64 -15.72 8.72
C SER A 69 18.97 -14.97 8.58
N LYS A 70 19.01 -13.94 7.71
CA LYS A 70 20.22 -13.14 7.45
C LYS A 70 20.43 -12.06 8.50
N ILE A 71 19.37 -11.34 8.86
CA ILE A 71 19.47 -10.23 9.81
C ILE A 71 19.94 -10.68 11.19
N PHE A 72 19.58 -11.90 11.58
CA PHE A 72 20.08 -12.51 12.82
C PHE A 72 21.62 -12.61 12.83
N LYS A 73 22.23 -12.95 11.68
CA LYS A 73 23.66 -13.23 11.53
C LYS A 73 24.52 -12.00 11.17
N SER A 74 23.93 -10.92 10.67
CA SER A 74 24.66 -9.74 10.16
C SER A 74 25.02 -8.71 11.23
N LYS A 75 26.12 -7.97 11.03
CA LYS A 75 26.37 -6.64 11.62
C LYS A 75 25.93 -5.58 10.60
N LEU A 76 25.15 -4.58 11.00
CA LEU A 76 24.47 -3.65 10.09
C LEU A 76 24.62 -2.19 10.53
N MET A 77 24.46 -1.29 9.56
CA MET A 77 24.48 0.17 9.73
C MET A 77 23.31 0.68 10.59
N PHE A 78 22.12 0.11 10.41
CA PHE A 78 21.00 0.31 11.33
C PHE A 78 20.94 -0.75 12.40
N SER A 79 20.24 -0.42 13.49
CA SER A 79 19.91 -1.43 14.48
C SER A 79 19.09 -2.56 13.83
N LYS A 80 19.35 -3.80 14.23
CA LYS A 80 18.55 -4.96 13.77
C LYS A 80 17.06 -4.75 14.05
N ALA A 81 16.73 -4.09 15.16
CA ALA A 81 15.37 -3.77 15.55
C ALA A 81 14.68 -2.83 14.54
N ASP A 82 15.37 -1.78 14.09
CA ASP A 82 14.82 -0.83 13.12
C ASP A 82 14.58 -1.48 11.75
N ARG A 83 15.52 -2.32 11.31
CA ARG A 83 15.38 -3.10 10.06
C ARG A 83 14.23 -4.10 10.12
N LEU A 84 14.06 -4.81 11.24
CA LEU A 84 12.92 -5.68 11.47
C LEU A 84 11.60 -4.90 11.49
N LYS A 85 11.57 -3.74 12.13
CA LYS A 85 10.38 -2.88 12.20
C LYS A 85 10.01 -2.30 10.83
N LEU A 86 10.99 -1.91 10.01
CA LEU A 86 10.79 -1.51 8.62
C LEU A 86 10.17 -2.66 7.81
N PHE A 87 10.75 -3.85 7.89
CA PHE A 87 10.25 -5.03 7.19
C PHE A 87 8.82 -5.40 7.62
N ASN A 88 8.51 -5.32 8.92
CA ASN A 88 7.17 -5.56 9.45
C ASN A 88 6.16 -4.51 8.96
N LYS A 89 6.57 -3.25 8.79
CA LYS A 89 5.70 -2.21 8.24
C LYS A 89 5.36 -2.46 6.77
N ILE A 90 6.32 -2.92 5.96
CA ILE A 90 6.05 -3.37 4.58
C ILE A 90 5.03 -4.52 4.59
N ASN A 91 5.19 -5.52 5.46
CA ASN A 91 4.24 -6.62 5.59
C ASN A 91 2.85 -6.16 6.07
N GLY A 92 2.79 -5.12 6.90
CA GLY A 92 1.52 -4.56 7.36
C GLY A 92 0.66 -4.04 6.21
N ILE A 93 1.29 -3.42 5.21
CA ILE A 93 0.61 -2.93 4.01
C ILE A 93 0.01 -4.09 3.21
N LYS A 94 0.78 -5.18 3.02
CA LYS A 94 0.30 -6.40 2.36
C LYS A 94 -0.96 -6.96 3.02
N ASN A 95 -0.93 -7.12 4.35
CA ASN A 95 -2.06 -7.67 5.10
C ASN A 95 -3.34 -6.83 4.92
N ILE A 96 -3.20 -5.50 4.85
CA ILE A 96 -4.32 -4.59 4.61
C ILE A 96 -4.83 -4.75 3.18
N GLY A 97 -3.92 -4.80 2.20
CA GLY A 97 -4.30 -5.01 0.80
C GLY A 97 -5.08 -6.31 0.61
N GLU A 98 -4.64 -7.42 1.25
CA GLU A 98 -5.38 -8.68 1.25
C GLU A 98 -6.74 -8.60 1.94
N PHE A 99 -6.81 -7.91 3.09
CA PHE A 99 -8.07 -7.71 3.80
C PHE A 99 -9.08 -6.98 2.93
N ILE A 100 -8.66 -5.88 2.31
CA ILE A 100 -9.49 -5.07 1.40
C ILE A 100 -9.92 -5.91 0.19
N ALA A 101 -8.97 -6.63 -0.44
CA ALA A 101 -9.28 -7.47 -1.60
C ALA A 101 -10.32 -8.55 -1.27
N ASN A 102 -10.15 -9.27 -0.16
CA ASN A 102 -11.11 -10.27 0.29
C ASN A 102 -12.50 -9.66 0.52
N LYS A 103 -12.56 -8.54 1.23
CA LYS A 103 -13.81 -7.84 1.55
C LYS A 103 -14.53 -7.36 0.29
N MET A 104 -13.81 -6.76 -0.66
CA MET A 104 -14.38 -6.25 -1.91
C MET A 104 -14.94 -7.34 -2.81
N LEU A 105 -14.40 -8.56 -2.77
CA LEU A 105 -14.92 -9.69 -3.54
C LEU A 105 -16.27 -10.23 -3.01
N LEU A 106 -16.66 -9.89 -1.77
CA LEU A 106 -17.91 -10.36 -1.17
C LEU A 106 -19.16 -9.71 -1.78
N TYR A 107 -19.02 -8.51 -2.35
CA TYR A 107 -20.16 -7.75 -2.83
C TYR A 107 -19.84 -6.96 -4.09
N LYS A 108 -20.85 -6.81 -4.95
CA LYS A 108 -20.81 -5.98 -6.15
C LYS A 108 -21.69 -4.76 -5.90
N ALA A 109 -21.10 -3.57 -5.82
CA ALA A 109 -21.88 -2.34 -5.78
C ALA A 109 -22.07 -1.73 -7.15
N VAL A 110 -23.17 -1.00 -7.26
CA VAL A 110 -23.43 -0.06 -8.34
C VAL A 110 -23.12 1.33 -7.81
N PHE A 111 -22.33 2.10 -8.57
CA PHE A 111 -22.00 3.47 -8.18
C PHE A 111 -23.18 4.41 -8.46
N PRO A 112 -23.40 5.45 -7.62
CA PRO A 112 -24.61 6.27 -7.74
C PRO A 112 -24.67 7.13 -9.00
N ASP A 113 -23.55 7.74 -9.39
CA ASP A 113 -23.43 8.57 -10.59
C ASP A 113 -21.98 8.62 -11.11
N GLU A 114 -21.79 9.17 -12.31
CA GLU A 114 -20.48 9.29 -12.95
C GLU A 114 -19.53 10.23 -12.20
N GLN A 115 -20.05 11.24 -11.51
CA GLN A 115 -19.22 12.17 -10.76
C GLN A 115 -18.63 11.51 -9.50
N PHE A 116 -19.38 10.62 -8.85
CA PHE A 116 -18.92 9.77 -7.76
C PHE A 116 -17.81 8.83 -8.24
N LYS A 117 -18.00 8.20 -9.41
CA LYS A 117 -16.97 7.38 -10.06
C LYS A 117 -15.69 8.19 -10.29
N HIS A 118 -15.81 9.41 -10.84
CA HIS A 118 -14.67 10.29 -11.09
C HIS A 118 -13.93 10.68 -9.81
N HIS A 119 -14.64 10.99 -8.73
CA HIS A 119 -14.03 11.29 -7.44
C HIS A 119 -13.27 10.08 -6.87
N ILE A 120 -13.83 8.86 -6.98
CA ILE A 120 -13.09 7.65 -6.55
C ILE A 120 -11.84 7.47 -7.40
N LEU A 121 -11.90 7.64 -8.71
CA LEU A 121 -10.72 7.52 -9.57
C LEU A 121 -9.64 8.55 -9.23
N SER A 122 -10.01 9.79 -8.89
CA SER A 122 -9.07 10.81 -8.39
C SER A 122 -8.34 10.34 -7.13
N ILE A 123 -9.10 9.84 -6.15
CA ILE A 123 -8.56 9.29 -4.90
C ILE A 123 -7.63 8.10 -5.17
N LEU A 124 -7.98 7.22 -6.11
CA LEU A 124 -7.17 6.05 -6.47
C LEU A 124 -5.85 6.47 -7.14
N GLU A 125 -5.85 7.54 -7.94
CA GLU A 125 -4.63 8.09 -8.54
C GLU A 125 -3.70 8.65 -7.45
N SER A 126 -4.23 9.40 -6.47
CA SER A 126 -3.43 9.83 -5.31
C SER A 126 -2.88 8.63 -4.52
N LEU A 127 -3.69 7.58 -4.30
CA LEU A 127 -3.25 6.35 -3.63
C LEU A 127 -2.12 5.63 -4.39
N LYS A 128 -2.18 5.65 -5.73
CA LYS A 128 -1.14 5.10 -6.61
C LYS A 128 0.17 5.87 -6.47
N ASN A 129 0.08 7.20 -6.46
CA ASN A 129 1.24 8.07 -6.29
C ASN A 129 1.93 7.82 -4.94
N ILE A 130 1.19 7.85 -3.83
CA ILE A 130 1.78 7.60 -2.50
C ILE A 130 2.36 6.19 -2.36
N SER A 131 1.78 5.18 -3.02
CA SER A 131 2.30 3.81 -3.02
C SER A 131 3.65 3.72 -3.73
N ASN A 132 3.75 4.33 -4.91
CA ASN A 132 4.99 4.39 -5.68
C ASN A 132 6.08 5.19 -4.95
N ASP A 133 5.71 6.32 -4.36
CA ASP A 133 6.63 7.16 -3.61
C ASP A 133 7.13 6.48 -2.34
N LEU A 134 6.28 5.72 -1.65
CA LEU A 134 6.72 4.90 -0.52
C LEU A 134 7.75 3.85 -0.98
N SER A 135 7.51 3.18 -2.11
CA SER A 135 8.48 2.21 -2.65
C SER A 135 9.83 2.85 -2.94
N LYS A 136 9.83 4.06 -3.54
CA LYS A 136 11.06 4.84 -3.77
C LYS A 136 11.75 5.20 -2.45
N ALA A 137 10.99 5.71 -1.47
CA ALA A 137 11.53 6.10 -0.17
C ALA A 137 12.21 4.92 0.53
N VAL A 138 11.57 3.75 0.57
CA VAL A 138 12.15 2.53 1.17
C VAL A 138 13.48 2.14 0.51
N LYS A 139 13.59 2.28 -0.82
CA LYS A 139 14.82 1.96 -1.55
C LYS A 139 15.95 2.95 -1.29
N LEU A 140 15.61 4.21 -1.01
CA LEU A 140 16.58 5.27 -0.74
C LEU A 140 17.12 5.25 0.68
N ILE A 141 16.44 4.61 1.63
CA ILE A 141 16.87 4.55 3.03
C ILE A 141 18.30 3.99 3.20
N GLY A 142 18.75 3.11 2.31
CA GLY A 142 20.11 2.54 2.36
C GLY A 142 21.20 3.38 1.67
N SER A 143 20.82 4.44 0.95
CA SER A 143 21.75 5.17 0.07
C SER A 143 21.67 6.70 0.18
N ASP A 144 20.48 7.25 0.45
CA ASP A 144 20.21 8.69 0.46
C ASP A 144 19.04 8.99 1.41
N LEU A 145 19.36 9.19 2.69
CA LEU A 145 18.39 9.47 3.74
C LEU A 145 17.70 10.82 3.57
N SER A 146 18.39 11.82 3.00
CA SER A 146 17.80 13.14 2.74
C SER A 146 16.69 13.04 1.71
N LYS A 147 16.96 12.39 0.56
CA LYS A 147 15.91 12.18 -0.45
C LYS A 147 14.77 11.29 0.07
N ALA A 148 15.08 10.26 0.86
CA ALA A 148 14.04 9.44 1.47
C ALA A 148 13.12 10.28 2.38
N HIS A 149 13.69 11.21 3.14
CA HIS A 149 12.95 12.13 3.99
C HIS A 149 12.04 13.06 3.18
N ASP A 150 12.56 13.66 2.10
CA ASP A 150 11.83 14.60 1.24
C ASP A 150 10.61 13.93 0.58
N ILE A 151 10.80 12.74 -0.01
CA ILE A 151 9.70 11.95 -0.57
C ILE A 151 8.63 11.64 0.49
N CYS A 152 9.04 11.39 1.74
CA CYS A 152 8.06 11.13 2.79
C CYS A 152 7.24 12.36 3.18
N GLU A 153 7.75 13.59 3.01
CA GLU A 153 6.93 14.80 3.12
C GLU A 153 5.92 14.91 1.98
N GLU A 154 6.35 14.60 0.74
CA GLU A 154 5.45 14.57 -0.42
C GLU A 154 4.27 13.60 -0.21
N ILE A 155 4.54 12.41 0.33
CA ILE A 155 3.49 11.43 0.69
C ILE A 155 2.49 12.02 1.70
N LYS A 156 2.98 12.77 2.70
CA LYS A 156 2.12 13.39 3.72
C LYS A 156 1.25 14.48 3.12
N ASP A 157 1.79 15.30 2.23
CA ASP A 157 1.05 16.34 1.54
C ASP A 157 -0.01 15.76 0.61
N GLU A 158 0.31 14.71 -0.14
CA GLU A 158 -0.65 14.04 -1.00
C GLU A 158 -1.76 13.36 -0.19
N ARG A 159 -1.44 12.72 0.95
CA ARG A 159 -2.46 12.18 1.86
C ARG A 159 -3.37 13.27 2.44
N ARG A 160 -2.87 14.49 2.70
CA ARG A 160 -3.70 15.62 3.15
C ARG A 160 -4.69 16.05 2.07
N LYS A 161 -4.28 16.09 0.80
CA LYS A 161 -5.20 16.35 -0.33
C LYS A 161 -6.27 15.27 -0.45
N MET A 162 -5.84 14.01 -0.43
CA MET A 162 -6.71 12.83 -0.48
C MET A 162 -7.74 12.81 0.65
N ARG A 163 -7.41 13.33 1.85
CA ARG A 163 -8.36 13.49 2.96
C ARG A 163 -9.46 14.52 2.67
N ASN A 164 -9.14 15.60 1.96
CA ASN A 164 -10.15 16.58 1.58
C ASN A 164 -11.13 15.98 0.56
N GLU A 165 -10.61 15.20 -0.40
CA GLU A 165 -11.43 14.48 -1.38
C GLU A 165 -12.30 13.41 -0.72
N GLU A 166 -11.77 12.67 0.25
CA GLU A 166 -12.52 11.73 1.11
C GLU A 166 -13.74 12.40 1.74
N TRP A 167 -13.55 13.54 2.41
CA TRP A 167 -14.66 14.26 3.05
C TRP A 167 -15.69 14.77 2.06
N GLN A 168 -15.27 15.23 0.88
CA GLN A 168 -16.18 15.64 -0.17
C GLN A 168 -17.01 14.46 -0.69
N LEU A 169 -16.36 13.31 -0.89
CA LEU A 169 -17.01 12.09 -1.36
C LEU A 169 -17.98 11.51 -0.33
N LEU A 170 -17.59 11.48 0.95
CA LEU A 170 -18.48 11.08 2.05
C LEU A 170 -19.66 12.04 2.16
N ASN A 171 -19.44 13.35 2.16
CA ASN A 171 -20.53 14.32 2.19
C ASN A 171 -21.52 14.07 1.05
N ARG A 172 -21.01 13.77 -0.16
CA ARG A 172 -21.88 13.40 -1.28
C ARG A 172 -22.65 12.11 -1.02
N LEU A 173 -21.98 11.06 -0.54
CA LEU A 173 -22.58 9.77 -0.24
C LEU A 173 -23.77 9.89 0.72
N TYR A 174 -23.61 10.68 1.79
CA TYR A 174 -24.65 10.91 2.79
C TYR A 174 -25.81 11.79 2.32
N ASN A 175 -25.66 12.52 1.20
CA ASN A 175 -26.69 13.40 0.66
C ASN A 175 -27.37 12.82 -0.59
N TYR A 176 -27.06 11.59 -1.01
CA TYR A 176 -27.85 10.90 -2.01
C TYR A 176 -29.22 10.51 -1.46
N ASP A 177 -30.21 10.51 -2.34
CA ASP A 177 -31.53 9.95 -2.07
C ASP A 177 -31.46 8.42 -2.12
N MET A 178 -30.86 7.84 -1.07
CA MET A 178 -30.65 6.41 -0.89
C MET A 178 -30.96 6.01 0.55
N ASP A 179 -31.50 4.81 0.76
CA ASP A 179 -31.70 4.29 2.12
C ASP A 179 -30.32 4.04 2.77
N TYR A 180 -30.07 4.68 3.92
CA TYR A 180 -28.83 4.55 4.69
C TYR A 180 -28.61 3.12 5.23
N ILE A 181 -29.67 2.30 5.28
CA ILE A 181 -29.59 0.88 5.66
C ILE A 181 -29.39 -0.01 4.42
N SER A 182 -29.42 0.57 3.22
CA SER A 182 -29.17 -0.19 1.99
C SER A 182 -27.77 -0.77 1.97
N ARG A 183 -27.66 -2.00 1.44
CA ARG A 183 -26.37 -2.68 1.24
C ARG A 183 -25.42 -1.85 0.39
N THR A 184 -25.94 -1.08 -0.57
CA THR A 184 -25.17 -0.21 -1.44
C THR A 184 -24.54 0.95 -0.67
N PHE A 185 -25.29 1.63 0.21
CA PHE A 185 -24.74 2.69 1.06
C PHE A 185 -23.58 2.18 1.91
N ILE A 186 -23.81 1.08 2.64
CA ILE A 186 -22.83 0.49 3.54
C ILE A 186 -21.57 0.10 2.77
N TYR A 187 -21.72 -0.57 1.62
CA TYR A 187 -20.58 -0.97 0.81
C TYR A 187 -19.78 0.23 0.27
N LEU A 188 -20.45 1.26 -0.27
CA LEU A 188 -19.76 2.42 -0.81
C LEU A 188 -19.01 3.19 0.29
N LYS A 189 -19.59 3.28 1.48
CA LYS A 189 -18.91 3.86 2.65
C LYS A 189 -17.68 3.03 3.03
N GLU A 190 -17.85 1.71 3.16
CA GLU A 190 -16.76 0.81 3.50
C GLU A 190 -15.64 0.82 2.45
N LEU A 191 -15.97 0.90 1.16
CA LEU A 191 -15.02 1.06 0.06
C LEU A 191 -14.16 2.30 0.25
N ILE A 192 -14.77 3.45 0.57
CA ILE A 192 -14.04 4.70 0.82
C ILE A 192 -13.13 4.54 2.03
N GLU A 193 -13.66 4.02 3.15
CA GLU A 193 -12.91 3.83 4.38
C GLU A 193 -11.72 2.86 4.21
N ASP A 194 -11.90 1.80 3.43
CA ASP A 194 -10.86 0.81 3.15
C ASP A 194 -9.70 1.42 2.32
N ILE A 195 -10.03 2.20 1.28
CA ILE A 195 -9.03 2.95 0.49
C ILE A 195 -8.24 3.90 1.40
N MET A 196 -8.94 4.61 2.30
CA MET A 196 -8.33 5.57 3.22
C MET A 196 -7.47 4.89 4.29
N MET A 197 -7.91 3.74 4.79
CA MET A 197 -7.13 2.92 5.71
C MET A 197 -5.78 2.53 5.10
N LEU A 198 -5.75 2.09 3.84
CA LEU A 198 -4.50 1.77 3.16
C LEU A 198 -3.58 3.01 3.05
N ALA A 199 -4.14 4.16 2.67
CA ALA A 199 -3.40 5.41 2.58
C ALA A 199 -2.82 5.87 3.92
N ASP A 200 -3.59 5.75 5.02
CA ASP A 200 -3.13 6.09 6.36
C ASP A 200 -2.01 5.15 6.83
N HIS A 201 -2.06 3.87 6.47
CA HIS A 201 -0.98 2.94 6.75
C HIS A 201 0.30 3.24 5.97
N ILE A 202 0.19 3.63 4.71
CA ILE A 202 1.32 4.11 3.89
C ILE A 202 1.94 5.36 4.54
N LYS A 203 1.12 6.35 4.92
CA LYS A 203 1.56 7.57 5.59
C LYS A 203 2.22 7.29 6.95
N ASN A 204 1.67 6.38 7.75
CA ASN A 204 2.26 6.00 9.04
C ASN A 204 3.57 5.20 8.86
N PHE A 205 3.80 4.63 7.69
CA PHE A 205 5.09 4.05 7.32
C PHE A 205 6.07 5.13 6.85
N SER A 206 5.65 6.08 6.00
CA SER A 206 6.52 7.18 5.57
C SER A 206 7.04 8.00 6.76
N GLU A 207 6.22 8.25 7.78
CA GLU A 207 6.67 8.90 9.03
C GLU A 207 7.73 8.08 9.78
N TYR A 208 7.65 6.75 9.73
CA TYR A 208 8.68 5.92 10.32
C TYR A 208 9.99 5.95 9.52
N ILE A 209 9.90 6.07 8.18
CA ILE A 209 11.07 6.28 7.32
C ILE A 209 11.72 7.62 7.64
N GLN A 210 10.94 8.69 7.80
CA GLN A 210 11.45 10.00 8.24
C GLN A 210 12.14 9.91 9.60
N PHE A 211 11.53 9.21 10.56
CA PHE A 211 12.17 8.97 11.85
C PHE A 211 13.52 8.27 11.71
N LEU A 212 13.65 7.28 10.83
CA LEU A 212 14.93 6.63 10.55
C LEU A 212 15.92 7.60 9.90
N ALA A 213 15.47 8.40 8.93
CA ALA A 213 16.30 9.43 8.31
C ALA A 213 16.82 10.42 9.36
N THR A 214 15.96 11.02 10.18
CA THR A 214 16.39 11.91 11.28
C THR A 214 17.34 11.21 12.24
N LYS A 215 17.04 9.97 12.64
CA LYS A 215 17.85 9.23 13.60
C LYS A 215 19.26 8.99 13.08
N TYR A 216 19.43 8.65 11.80
CA TYR A 216 20.71 8.21 11.25
C TYR A 216 21.48 9.30 10.50
N LEU A 217 20.80 10.33 9.99
CA LEU A 217 21.42 11.47 9.30
C LEU A 217 22.16 12.42 10.25
N ILE A 218 21.88 12.37 11.56
CA ILE A 218 22.66 13.09 12.60
C ILE A 218 24.05 12.44 12.82
N PHE A 219 24.24 11.19 12.38
CA PHE A 219 25.47 10.42 12.63
C PHE A 219 26.37 10.28 11.39
N ASP A 220 26.02 10.93 10.27
CA ASP A 220 26.92 11.18 9.12
C ASP A 220 27.61 12.56 9.29
#